data_AF-A0A6G4WV98-F1
#
_entry.id   AF-A0A6G4WV98-F1
#
_cell.length_a   1.000
_cell.length_b   1.000
_cell.length_c   1.000
_cell.angle_alpha   90.00
_cell.angle_beta   90.00
_cell.angle_gamma   90.00
#
_symmetry.space_group_name_H-M   'P 1'
#
loop_
_entity.id
_entity.type
_entity.pdbx_description
1 polymer ?
#
loop_
_entity_poly.entity_id
_entity_poly.type
_entity_poly.pdbx_seq_one_letter_code
_entity_poly.pdbx_strand_id
1 'polypeptide(L)'
;MSHDEDITVTAMMMRLTLVYRMLRRTSSALPIAIDLPRADSDIRIEQCVAGVARAYEIAREVPMPAEIQGHLYASYLHWLSAVDLIKTYMAFQAEPGQQEFRADAVMFTLQTAESYIGDVDRWLGEEGNATD
;
A
#
# COMPACT_ATOMS: atom_id res chain seq x y z
N MET A 1 16.72 -20.15 4.02
CA MET A 1 15.92 -19.59 2.92
C MET A 1 16.51 -20.12 1.63
N SER A 2 15.69 -20.67 0.75
CA SER A 2 16.12 -21.15 -0.57
C SER A 2 16.28 -19.96 -1.54
N HIS A 3 16.99 -20.17 -2.66
CA HIS A 3 17.15 -19.12 -3.67
C HIS A 3 15.80 -18.62 -4.23
N ASP A 4 14.83 -19.51 -4.38
CA ASP A 4 13.49 -19.18 -4.88
C ASP A 4 12.65 -18.39 -3.85
N GLU A 5 12.82 -18.70 -2.57
CA GLU A 5 12.24 -17.92 -1.46
C GLU A 5 12.83 -16.51 -1.42
N ASP A 6 14.15 -16.37 -1.60
CA ASP A 6 14.83 -15.06 -1.66
C ASP A 6 14.31 -14.19 -2.81
N ILE A 7 14.10 -14.80 -3.99
CA ILE A 7 13.53 -14.11 -5.17
C ILE A 7 12.09 -13.66 -4.88
N THR A 8 11.28 -14.55 -4.29
CA THR A 8 9.88 -14.26 -3.94
C THR A 8 9.78 -13.10 -2.94
N VAL A 9 10.59 -13.12 -1.87
CA VAL A 9 10.65 -12.03 -0.88
C VAL A 9 11.08 -10.72 -1.55
N THR A 10 12.09 -10.77 -2.41
CA THR A 10 12.56 -9.60 -3.16
C THR A 10 11.44 -9.01 -4.01
N ALA A 11 10.68 -9.84 -4.74
CA ALA A 11 9.56 -9.40 -5.56
C ALA A 11 8.44 -8.74 -4.72
N MET A 12 8.07 -9.36 -3.59
CA MET A 12 7.09 -8.80 -2.66
C MET A 12 7.53 -7.44 -2.12
N MET A 13 8.79 -7.31 -1.72
CA MET A 13 9.37 -6.08 -1.19
C MET A 13 9.45 -4.95 -2.23
N MET A 14 9.82 -5.29 -3.47
CA MET A 14 9.78 -4.35 -4.59
C MET A 14 8.36 -3.85 -4.85
N ARG A 15 7.37 -4.75 -4.85
CA ARG A 15 5.98 -4.39 -5.06
C ARG A 15 5.42 -3.54 -3.91
N LEU A 16 5.71 -3.90 -2.67
CA LEU A 16 5.34 -3.14 -1.47
C LEU A 16 5.88 -1.70 -1.55
N THR A 17 7.14 -1.55 -1.96
CA THR A 17 7.81 -0.25 -2.16
C THR A 17 7.13 0.58 -3.25
N LEU A 18 6.78 -0.05 -4.38
CA LEU A 18 6.07 0.62 -5.47
C LEU A 18 4.71 1.15 -5.00
N VAL A 19 3.90 0.31 -4.34
CA VAL A 19 2.59 0.72 -3.83
C VAL A 19 2.72 1.81 -2.76
N TYR A 20 3.73 1.76 -1.89
CA TYR A 20 3.99 2.84 -0.93
C TYR A 20 4.25 4.18 -1.63
N ARG A 21 5.04 4.19 -2.70
CA ARG A 21 5.31 5.41 -3.48
C ARG A 21 4.04 5.96 -4.13
N MET A 22 3.15 5.08 -4.61
CA MET A 22 1.85 5.47 -5.13
C MET A 22 0.99 6.09 -4.03
N LEU A 23 0.84 5.42 -2.89
CA LEU A 23 0.14 5.96 -1.71
C LEU A 23 0.67 7.35 -1.35
N ARG A 24 1.98 7.52 -1.25
CA ARG A 24 2.59 8.81 -0.92
C ARG A 24 2.22 9.90 -1.92
N ARG A 25 2.32 9.61 -3.22
CA ARG A 25 1.96 10.56 -4.29
C ARG A 25 0.48 10.94 -4.18
N THR A 26 -0.41 9.96 -4.15
CA THR A 26 -1.87 10.17 -4.06
C THR A 26 -2.25 10.94 -2.80
N SER A 27 -1.69 10.54 -1.65
CA SER A 27 -1.92 11.19 -0.34
C SER A 27 -1.52 12.66 -0.33
N SER A 28 -0.41 13.01 -1.03
CA SER A 28 0.04 14.40 -1.15
C SER A 28 -0.80 15.26 -2.10
N ALA A 29 -1.57 14.63 -2.98
CA ALA A 29 -2.43 15.29 -3.95
C ALA A 29 -3.89 15.47 -3.46
N LEU A 30 -4.22 14.95 -2.27
CA LEU A 30 -5.54 15.08 -1.68
C LEU A 30 -5.90 16.55 -1.39
N PRO A 31 -7.20 16.89 -1.33
CA PRO A 31 -7.65 18.24 -0.94
C PRO A 31 -7.10 18.68 0.43
N ILE A 32 -7.01 17.73 1.37
CA ILE A 32 -6.24 17.86 2.59
C ILE A 32 -5.07 16.89 2.47
N ALA A 33 -3.89 17.43 2.19
CA ALA A 33 -2.70 16.62 1.97
C ALA A 33 -2.35 15.80 3.22
N ILE A 34 -2.08 14.51 3.00
CA ILE A 34 -1.55 13.60 4.02
C ILE A 34 -0.10 13.30 3.67
N ASP A 35 0.83 13.82 4.48
CA ASP A 35 2.26 13.62 4.30
C ASP A 35 2.70 12.24 4.83
N LEU A 36 3.00 11.33 3.91
CA LEU A 36 3.69 10.08 4.24
C LEU A 36 5.22 10.26 4.26
N PRO A 37 5.94 9.55 5.15
CA PRO A 37 7.39 9.65 5.26
C PRO A 37 8.11 9.52 3.92
N ARG A 38 9.09 10.40 3.66
CA ARG A 38 9.93 10.29 2.48
C ARG A 38 10.84 9.08 2.58
N ALA A 39 11.02 8.43 1.44
CA ALA A 39 11.69 7.15 1.29
C ALA A 39 12.71 7.31 0.17
N ASP A 40 13.70 8.17 0.41
CA ASP A 40 14.53 8.70 -0.67
C ASP A 40 15.79 7.84 -0.94
N SER A 41 16.02 6.75 -0.18
CA SER A 41 17.04 5.73 -0.52
C SER A 41 16.84 4.40 0.21
N ASP A 42 16.48 4.41 1.50
CA ASP A 42 16.22 3.19 2.28
C ASP A 42 14.87 3.28 2.99
N ILE A 43 13.87 2.54 2.49
CA ILE A 43 12.59 2.41 3.18
C ILE A 43 12.82 1.62 4.46
N ARG A 44 12.78 2.32 5.60
CA ARG A 44 12.57 1.67 6.90
C ARG A 44 11.09 1.35 7.00
N ILE A 45 10.73 0.10 6.72
CA ILE A 45 9.33 -0.37 6.70
C ILE A 45 8.59 0.06 7.97
N GLU A 46 9.26 0.02 9.13
CA GLU A 46 8.67 0.38 10.42
C GLU A 46 8.21 1.84 10.45
N GLN A 47 8.99 2.75 9.86
CA GLN A 47 8.63 4.17 9.77
C GLN A 47 7.47 4.38 8.81
N CYS A 48 7.48 3.66 7.68
CA CYS A 48 6.38 3.69 6.72
C CYS A 48 5.09 3.12 7.33
N VAL A 49 5.16 2.04 8.10
CA VAL A 49 4.01 1.44 8.81
C VAL A 49 3.35 2.45 9.74
N ALA A 50 4.13 3.13 10.58
CA ALA A 50 3.58 4.14 11.49
C ALA A 50 2.93 5.30 10.72
N GLY A 51 3.55 5.75 9.63
CA GLY A 51 3.00 6.80 8.77
C GLY A 51 1.69 6.39 8.09
N VAL A 52 1.64 5.18 7.51
CA VAL A 52 0.46 4.66 6.81
C VAL A 52 -0.67 4.35 7.79
N ALA A 53 -0.38 3.84 8.99
CA ALA A 53 -1.37 3.62 10.04
C ALA A 53 -2.05 4.93 10.46
N ARG A 54 -1.28 6.01 10.61
CA ARG A 54 -1.83 7.34 10.89
C ARG A 54 -2.65 7.89 9.71
N ALA A 55 -2.16 7.72 8.48
CA ALA A 55 -2.89 8.14 7.28
C ALA A 55 -4.24 7.41 7.14
N TYR A 56 -4.27 6.12 7.48
CA TYR A 56 -5.48 5.30 7.54
C TYR A 56 -6.53 5.87 8.50
N GLU A 57 -6.14 6.39 9.66
CA GLU A 57 -7.06 7.03 10.61
C GLU A 57 -7.63 8.33 10.04
N ILE A 58 -6.80 9.14 9.37
CA ILE A 58 -7.16 10.44 8.80
C ILE A 58 -8.00 10.30 7.53
N ALA A 59 -7.85 9.20 6.77
CA ALA A 59 -8.49 9.00 5.46
C ALA A 59 -10.00 9.27 5.47
N ARG A 60 -10.67 8.95 6.58
CA ARG A 60 -12.12 9.11 6.77
C ARG A 60 -12.57 10.54 7.05
N GLU A 61 -11.64 11.45 7.25
CA GLU A 61 -11.90 12.87 7.53
C GLU A 61 -11.64 13.76 6.31
N VAL A 62 -10.99 13.21 5.27
CA VAL A 62 -10.68 13.96 4.06
C VAL A 62 -11.97 14.24 3.28
N PRO A 63 -12.24 15.49 2.87
CA PRO A 63 -13.45 15.85 2.14
C PRO A 63 -13.39 15.31 0.71
N MET A 64 -14.09 14.20 0.47
CA MET A 64 -14.23 13.56 -0.84
C MET A 64 -15.50 12.69 -0.87
N PRO A 65 -15.98 12.24 -2.04
CA PRO A 65 -17.10 11.32 -2.13
C PRO A 65 -16.85 10.05 -1.28
N ALA A 66 -17.89 9.55 -0.61
CA ALA A 66 -17.78 8.45 0.35
C ALA A 66 -17.15 7.18 -0.24
N GLU A 67 -17.42 6.90 -1.52
CA GLU A 67 -16.82 5.77 -2.24
C GLU A 67 -15.31 5.94 -2.41
N ILE A 68 -14.86 7.11 -2.87
CA ILE A 68 -13.44 7.44 -3.04
C ILE A 68 -12.72 7.45 -1.68
N GLN A 69 -13.40 7.92 -0.63
CA GLN A 69 -12.90 7.85 0.74
C GLN A 69 -12.71 6.39 1.19
N GLY A 70 -13.65 5.52 0.84
CA GLY A 70 -13.55 4.08 1.05
C GLY A 70 -12.36 3.46 0.32
N HIS A 71 -12.09 3.87 -0.92
CA HIS A 71 -10.94 3.42 -1.69
C HIS A 71 -9.61 3.88 -1.06
N LEU A 72 -9.51 5.15 -0.67
CA LEU A 72 -8.32 5.67 0.02
C LEU A 72 -8.05 4.89 1.31
N TYR A 73 -9.07 4.74 2.15
CA TYR A 73 -9.01 3.96 3.39
C TYR A 73 -8.59 2.50 3.14
N ALA A 74 -9.21 1.84 2.16
CA ALA A 74 -8.93 0.44 1.83
C ALA A 74 -7.49 0.27 1.32
N SER A 75 -6.97 1.23 0.53
CA SER A 75 -5.60 1.17 0.02
C SER A 75 -4.55 1.18 1.12
N TYR A 76 -4.72 2.01 2.17
CA TYR A 76 -3.83 2.01 3.33
C TYR A 76 -3.92 0.69 4.10
N LEU A 77 -5.15 0.20 4.33
CA LEU A 77 -5.38 -1.05 5.05
C LEU A 77 -4.76 -2.25 4.35
N HIS A 78 -4.90 -2.35 3.02
CA HIS A 78 -4.28 -3.40 2.23
C HIS A 78 -2.75 -3.31 2.27
N TRP A 79 -2.18 -2.10 2.17
CA TRP A 79 -0.73 -1.94 2.27
C TRP A 79 -0.20 -2.41 3.64
N LEU A 80 -0.86 -2.03 4.74
CA LEU A 80 -0.51 -2.49 6.09
C LEU A 80 -0.64 -4.01 6.22
N SER A 81 -1.72 -4.58 5.68
CA SER A 81 -1.96 -6.02 5.69
C SER A 81 -0.88 -6.78 4.92
N ALA A 82 -0.43 -6.25 3.78
CA ALA A 82 0.65 -6.83 3.01
C ALA A 82 1.97 -6.86 3.79
N VAL A 83 2.28 -5.82 4.58
CA VAL A 83 3.44 -5.81 5.46
C VAL A 83 3.38 -6.97 6.47
N ASP A 84 2.24 -7.17 7.12
CA ASP A 84 2.09 -8.23 8.12
C ASP A 84 2.07 -9.64 7.49
N LEU A 85 1.52 -9.77 6.29
CA LEU A 85 1.60 -11.00 5.52
C LEU A 85 3.05 -11.33 5.10
N ILE A 86 3.84 -10.33 4.69
CA ILE A 86 5.28 -10.52 4.37
C ILE A 86 6.05 -10.96 5.63
N LYS A 87 5.84 -10.29 6.77
CA LYS A 87 6.44 -10.73 8.04
C LYS A 87 6.08 -12.17 8.38
N THR A 88 4.82 -12.54 8.17
CA THR A 88 4.31 -13.90 8.41
C THR A 88 4.90 -14.91 7.42
N TYR A 89 5.12 -14.52 6.16
CA TYR A 89 5.82 -15.33 5.17
C TYR A 89 7.26 -15.60 5.62
N MET A 90 7.98 -14.56 6.07
CA MET A 90 9.38 -14.67 6.48
C MET A 90 9.59 -15.38 7.82
N ALA A 91 8.66 -15.24 8.77
CA ALA A 91 8.82 -15.75 10.13
C ALA A 91 8.59 -17.26 10.26
N PHE A 92 7.79 -17.85 9.38
CA PHE A 92 7.41 -19.26 9.47
C PHE A 92 8.05 -20.05 8.33
N GLN A 93 8.83 -21.09 8.68
CA GLN A 93 9.06 -22.20 7.76
C GLN A 93 7.74 -22.96 7.63
N ALA A 94 6.90 -22.50 6.72
CA ALA A 94 5.57 -23.06 6.54
C ALA A 94 5.68 -24.50 6.00
N GLU A 95 4.67 -25.33 6.27
CA GLU A 95 4.53 -26.65 5.66
C GLU A 95 4.63 -26.53 4.12
N PRO A 96 5.18 -27.55 3.42
CA PRO A 96 5.24 -27.54 1.96
C PRO A 96 3.89 -27.17 1.32
N GLY A 97 3.88 -26.17 0.43
CA GLY A 97 2.68 -25.64 -0.23
C GLY A 97 1.98 -24.48 0.50
N GLN A 98 2.28 -24.23 1.79
CA GLN A 98 1.72 -23.09 2.49
C GLN A 98 2.41 -21.76 2.17
N GLN A 99 3.65 -21.80 1.68
CA GLN A 99 4.37 -20.59 1.30
C GLN A 99 3.81 -19.97 0.01
N GLU A 100 3.40 -20.78 -0.96
CA GLU A 100 2.94 -20.30 -2.27
C GLU A 100 1.67 -19.45 -2.14
N PHE A 101 0.64 -19.95 -1.46
CA PHE A 101 -0.59 -19.16 -1.27
C PHE A 101 -0.36 -17.88 -0.46
N ARG A 102 0.65 -17.84 0.43
CA ARG A 102 0.99 -16.64 1.21
C ARG A 102 1.64 -15.59 0.32
N ALA A 103 2.54 -16.00 -0.58
CA ALA A 103 3.11 -15.10 -1.58
C ALA A 103 2.01 -14.53 -2.49
N ASP A 104 1.10 -15.39 -2.97
CA ASP A 104 -0.05 -14.96 -3.77
C ASP A 104 -0.95 -13.98 -3.00
N ALA A 105 -1.22 -14.27 -1.72
CA ALA A 105 -2.01 -13.38 -0.87
C ALA A 105 -1.37 -12.00 -0.69
N VAL A 106 -0.04 -11.93 -0.53
CA VAL A 106 0.69 -10.65 -0.49
C VAL A 106 0.51 -9.89 -1.80
N MET A 107 0.75 -10.56 -2.94
CA MET A 107 0.68 -9.93 -4.26
C MET A 107 -0.73 -9.46 -4.59
N PHE A 108 -1.74 -10.27 -4.32
CA PHE A 108 -3.14 -9.92 -4.47
C PHE A 108 -3.49 -8.70 -3.62
N THR A 109 -3.11 -8.70 -2.34
CA THR A 109 -3.36 -7.59 -1.41
C THR A 109 -2.75 -6.28 -1.92
N LEU A 110 -1.51 -6.31 -2.43
CA LEU A 110 -0.84 -5.14 -3.00
C LEU A 110 -1.49 -4.67 -4.31
N GLN A 111 -1.95 -5.60 -5.15
CA GLN A 111 -2.67 -5.27 -6.38
C GLN A 111 -4.04 -4.64 -6.08
N THR A 112 -4.76 -5.13 -5.07
CA THR A 112 -6.02 -4.52 -4.62
C THR A 112 -5.79 -3.10 -4.11
N ALA A 113 -4.73 -2.88 -3.32
CA ALA A 113 -4.34 -1.53 -2.90
C ALA A 113 -4.09 -0.62 -4.11
N GLU A 114 -3.35 -1.09 -5.11
CA GLU A 114 -3.08 -0.33 -6.33
C GLU A 114 -4.36 0.03 -7.10
N SER A 115 -5.32 -0.89 -7.22
CA SER A 115 -6.59 -0.63 -7.89
C SER A 115 -7.33 0.52 -7.21
N TYR A 116 -7.45 0.47 -5.88
CA TYR A 116 -8.11 1.54 -5.12
C TYR A 116 -7.37 2.87 -5.22
N ILE A 117 -6.03 2.86 -5.23
CA ILE A 117 -5.23 4.07 -5.47
C ILE A 117 -5.53 4.64 -6.87
N GLY A 118 -5.63 3.79 -7.88
CA GLY A 118 -5.96 4.20 -9.24
C GLY A 118 -7.33 4.89 -9.35
N ASP A 119 -8.31 4.44 -8.56
CA ASP A 119 -9.63 5.08 -8.52
C ASP A 119 -9.58 6.45 -7.83
N VAL A 120 -8.78 6.60 -6.76
CA VAL A 120 -8.55 7.89 -6.10
C VAL A 120 -7.79 8.85 -7.04
N ASP A 121 -6.72 8.38 -7.67
CA ASP A 121 -5.92 9.18 -8.62
C ASP A 121 -6.77 9.64 -9.82
N ARG A 122 -7.68 8.80 -10.31
CA ARG A 122 -8.62 9.16 -11.39
C ARG A 122 -9.54 10.30 -10.96
N TRP A 123 -10.16 10.17 -9.79
CA TRP A 123 -11.02 11.22 -9.25
C TRP A 123 -10.26 12.54 -9.06
N LEU A 124 -9.04 12.50 -8.51
CA LEU A 124 -8.19 13.69 -8.36
C LEU A 124 -7.88 14.37 -9.71
N GLY A 125 -7.65 13.58 -10.75
CA GLY A 125 -7.41 14.10 -12.11
C GLY A 125 -8.66 14.71 -12.75
N GLU A 126 -9.85 14.19 -12.45
CA GLU A 126 -11.13 14.73 -12.93
C GLU A 126 -11.48 16.05 -12.24
N GLU A 127 -11.30 16.15 -10.92
CA GLU A 127 -11.49 17.40 -10.15
C GLU A 127 -10.52 18.50 -10.61
N GLY A 128 -9.26 18.16 -10.91
CA GLY A 128 -8.28 19.13 -11.42
C GLY A 128 -8.64 19.71 -12.80
N ASN A 129 -9.40 18.97 -13.61
CA ASN A 129 -9.89 19.41 -14.93
C ASN A 129 -11.24 20.16 -14.85
N ALA A 130 -11.90 20.20 -13.69
CA ALA A 130 -13.17 20.91 -13.50
C ALA A 130 -13.00 22.42 -13.23
N THR A 131 -11.76 22.89 -13.09
CA THR A 131 -11.39 24.28 -12.80
C THR A 131 -10.78 25.06 -13.98
N ASP A 132 -10.71 24.46 -15.17
CA ASP A 132 -10.31 25.12 -16.44
C ASP A 132 -11.52 25.39 -17.36
#